data_AF-A0A1H3I6C0-F1
#
_entry.id   AF-A0A1H3I6C0-F1
#
_cell.length_a   1.000
_cell.length_b   1.000
_cell.length_c   1.000
_cell.angle_alpha   90.00
_cell.angle_beta   90.00
_cell.angle_gamma   90.00
#
_symmetry.space_group_name_H-M   'P 1'
#
loop_
_entity.id
_entity.type
_entity.pdbx_description
1 polymer ?
#
loop_
_entity_poly.entity_id
_entity_poly.type
_entity_poly.pdbx_seq_one_letter_code
_entity_poly.pdbx_strand_id
1 'polypeptide(L)'
;MSADTHPPLHRWRLTRLGGFDQVELTNGADLRHLPELDPTLWAVLSCPTVGLDYDAHTLTLLDGDGDGQIRLDDLQTAVRWTCQRLKDPSDLFKHEAGLPLDAINEQTEEGRLIMASAWRILDNLGRTESTVITAAETANTAQIFAGSRFNGDGVVQPSAARDEAIAQAIRDIMRCVGSVPDRSGEAGIDQTLCAAFFAEATEYLAWWAQAEADAAQILPLGEATEAAAECVESVKIKIDDYFTRAQLADYDQRAAEWLNPTESDYAPLAPCTLSLETAELAAFPLARIEPGRALPLRQTLNPRWARELEALREQVVVPLLGDRDNLTEAQWLELNRRFEAHAIWRAQRRGARVAQLGATRLRTLIEGPFQAAILDLIEQDLELAGVSDAIEAVDRLVHYYQHLEPLLQNFVTLRDFYTPEKHAIFQAGTLYLAGRVCELCVRVAEVPHHAALAQHSQLYIAYCTCVRQGADALTIAAAITSGETESLMPGRKGVFYDRQERDWDATIIQISTPANPRQPRLLAPLLEANGWAINGRAQISAAFGQMMTRSAQLPAGAIRSRRDPFADPHPRRRWLWMGLVLLAGLAVVSYQLSAASETIPSHGHEAGAS
;
A
#
# COMPACT_ATOMS: atom_id res chain seq x y z
N MET A 1 -21.31 11.74 59.66
CA MET A 1 -21.63 12.56 58.47
C MET A 1 -20.30 12.95 57.85
N SER A 2 -19.73 12.04 57.05
CA SER A 2 -18.55 12.35 56.23
C SER A 2 -19.08 13.05 54.99
N ALA A 3 -18.65 14.28 54.76
CA ALA A 3 -18.98 15.00 53.56
C ALA A 3 -18.23 14.33 52.40
N ASP A 4 -18.97 13.59 51.56
CA ASP A 4 -18.49 13.12 50.27
C ASP A 4 -18.06 14.32 49.45
N THR A 5 -16.77 14.61 49.48
CA THR A 5 -16.16 15.66 48.67
C THR A 5 -15.85 15.03 47.33
N HIS A 6 -16.88 14.91 46.48
CA HIS A 6 -16.64 14.60 45.08
C HIS A 6 -15.70 15.67 44.50
N PRO A 7 -14.65 15.30 43.75
CA PRO A 7 -13.82 16.28 43.07
C PRO A 7 -14.72 17.18 42.19
N PRO A 8 -14.39 18.47 42.06
CA PRO A 8 -15.21 19.39 41.28
C PRO A 8 -15.31 18.90 39.83
N LEU A 9 -16.55 18.78 39.32
CA LEU A 9 -16.82 18.38 37.94
C LEU A 9 -16.10 19.31 36.96
N HIS A 10 -15.43 18.75 35.95
CA HIS A 10 -14.77 19.53 34.91
C HIS A 10 -15.79 20.37 34.13
N ARG A 11 -15.45 21.64 33.87
CA ARG A 11 -16.37 22.58 33.22
C ARG A 11 -16.05 22.68 31.73
N TRP A 12 -16.74 21.88 30.93
CA TRP A 12 -16.68 21.92 29.48
C TRP A 12 -17.18 23.25 28.90
N ARG A 13 -16.47 23.76 27.90
CA ARG A 13 -16.91 24.87 27.05
C ARG A 13 -17.41 24.31 25.73
N LEU A 14 -18.53 24.82 25.25
CA LEU A 14 -19.09 24.42 23.96
C LEU A 14 -19.24 25.64 23.06
N THR A 15 -18.92 25.47 21.78
CA THR A 15 -19.19 26.45 20.72
C THR A 15 -20.08 25.85 19.66
N ARG A 16 -20.80 26.71 18.95
CA ARG A 16 -21.64 26.27 17.84
C ARG A 16 -20.92 26.48 16.52
N LEU A 17 -20.47 25.39 15.91
CA LEU A 17 -19.78 25.37 14.62
C LEU A 17 -20.43 24.32 13.71
N GLY A 18 -20.53 24.58 12.41
CA GLY A 18 -21.13 23.63 11.47
C GLY A 18 -22.59 23.24 11.75
N GLY A 19 -23.33 24.04 12.54
CA GLY A 19 -24.73 23.80 12.86
C GLY A 19 -25.01 22.94 14.10
N PHE A 20 -23.98 22.50 14.84
CA PHE A 20 -24.09 21.72 16.09
C PHE A 20 -23.15 22.24 17.19
N ASP A 21 -23.36 21.81 18.43
CA ASP A 21 -22.53 22.22 19.57
C ASP A 21 -21.30 21.29 19.67
N GLN A 22 -20.12 21.89 19.71
CA GLN A 22 -18.81 21.23 19.75
C GLN A 22 -18.08 21.63 21.02
N VAL A 23 -17.44 20.66 21.67
CA VAL A 23 -16.58 20.93 22.83
C VAL A 23 -15.34 21.71 22.39
N GLU A 24 -14.90 22.68 23.19
CA GLU A 24 -13.60 23.32 22.99
C GLU A 24 -12.51 22.61 23.78
N LEU A 25 -11.41 22.30 23.12
CA LEU A 25 -10.16 21.89 23.75
C LEU A 25 -9.20 23.08 23.71
N THR A 26 -8.83 23.60 24.89
CA THR A 26 -8.05 24.85 25.01
C THR A 26 -6.88 24.76 25.97
N ASN A 27 -6.83 23.74 26.82
CA ASN A 27 -5.82 23.60 27.86
C ASN A 27 -5.66 22.13 28.28
N GLY A 28 -4.65 21.84 29.09
CA GLY A 28 -4.34 20.49 29.55
C GLY A 28 -5.42 19.86 30.46
N ALA A 29 -6.26 20.65 31.14
CA ALA A 29 -7.37 20.10 31.93
C ALA A 29 -8.47 19.51 31.04
N ASP A 30 -8.72 20.12 29.88
CA ASP A 30 -9.65 19.59 28.88
C ASP A 30 -9.17 18.22 28.36
N LEU A 31 -7.85 18.07 28.14
CA LEU A 31 -7.26 16.80 27.70
C LEU A 31 -7.34 15.72 28.78
N ARG A 32 -7.03 16.05 30.05
CA ARG A 32 -7.10 15.08 31.15
C ARG A 32 -8.50 14.49 31.36
N HIS A 33 -9.54 15.31 31.17
CA HIS A 33 -10.94 14.88 31.34
C HIS A 33 -11.59 14.41 30.03
N LEU A 34 -10.88 14.43 28.88
CA LEU A 34 -11.42 13.97 27.60
C LEU A 34 -12.05 12.56 27.65
N PRO A 35 -11.50 11.57 28.38
CA PRO A 35 -12.15 10.26 28.51
C PRO A 35 -13.51 10.27 29.23
N GLU A 36 -13.83 11.34 29.96
CA GLU A 36 -15.12 11.53 30.63
C GLU A 36 -16.17 12.18 29.72
N LEU A 37 -15.75 12.70 28.56
CA LEU A 37 -16.64 13.34 27.61
C LEU A 37 -17.49 12.30 26.88
N ASP A 38 -18.81 12.51 26.88
CA ASP A 38 -19.75 11.66 26.16
C ASP A 38 -19.35 11.55 24.67
N PRO A 39 -19.12 10.33 24.13
CA PRO A 39 -18.83 10.10 22.71
C PRO A 39 -19.81 10.77 21.74
N THR A 40 -21.07 10.96 22.14
CA THR A 40 -22.09 11.62 21.32
C THR A 40 -21.81 13.10 21.07
N LEU A 41 -20.92 13.71 21.84
CA LEU A 41 -20.48 15.10 21.69
C LEU A 41 -19.22 15.25 20.83
N TRP A 42 -18.61 14.14 20.40
CA TRP A 42 -17.47 14.16 19.49
C TRP A 42 -17.94 14.37 18.06
N ALA A 43 -17.23 15.21 17.29
CA ALA A 43 -17.57 15.46 15.90
C ALA A 43 -17.34 14.24 15.01
N VAL A 44 -16.27 13.48 15.29
CA VAL A 44 -15.84 12.28 14.57
C VAL A 44 -15.71 11.12 15.57
N LEU A 45 -16.09 9.91 15.15
CA LEU A 45 -15.99 8.67 15.92
C LEU A 45 -14.88 7.75 15.41
N SER A 46 -14.55 7.84 14.12
CA SER A 46 -13.38 7.17 13.55
C SER A 46 -12.83 7.92 12.33
N CYS A 47 -11.53 7.80 12.08
CA CYS A 47 -10.89 8.29 10.86
C CYS A 47 -9.84 7.29 10.35
N PRO A 48 -9.57 7.26 9.02
CA PRO A 48 -8.56 6.37 8.45
C PRO A 48 -7.14 6.83 8.79
N THR A 49 -6.18 5.91 8.77
CA THR A 49 -4.74 6.22 8.90
C THR A 49 -4.08 6.67 7.59
N VAL A 50 -4.81 6.64 6.48
CA VAL A 50 -4.30 6.95 5.14
C VAL A 50 -5.11 8.05 4.46
N GLY A 51 -4.49 8.72 3.49
CA GLY A 51 -5.16 9.77 2.70
C GLY A 51 -5.29 11.12 3.41
N LEU A 52 -4.64 11.27 4.58
CA LEU A 52 -4.60 12.49 5.36
C LEU A 52 -3.31 13.28 5.09
N ASP A 53 -3.39 14.61 5.17
CA ASP A 53 -2.23 15.50 5.24
C ASP A 53 -1.78 15.60 6.69
N TYR A 54 -1.06 14.57 7.13
CA TYR A 54 -0.68 14.39 8.51
C TYR A 54 0.61 13.58 8.66
N ASP A 55 1.23 13.64 9.83
CA ASP A 55 2.40 12.80 10.12
C ASP A 55 2.00 11.31 10.17
N ALA A 56 2.54 10.53 9.22
CA ALA A 56 2.13 9.15 9.01
C ALA A 56 2.55 8.24 10.18
N HIS A 57 3.72 8.49 10.78
CA HIS A 57 4.21 7.70 11.91
C HIS A 57 3.33 7.89 13.14
N THR A 58 2.88 9.12 13.41
CA THR A 58 1.90 9.40 14.47
C THR A 58 0.59 8.63 14.25
N LEU A 59 0.08 8.55 13.02
CA LEU A 59 -1.13 7.77 12.73
C LEU A 59 -0.91 6.28 13.00
N THR A 60 0.25 5.72 12.64
CA THR A 60 0.61 4.33 12.97
C THR A 60 0.74 4.09 14.47
N LEU A 61 1.30 5.04 15.23
CA LEU A 61 1.41 4.94 16.68
C LEU A 61 0.03 4.96 17.38
N LEU A 62 -0.94 5.65 16.79
CA LEU A 62 -2.32 5.72 17.29
C LEU A 62 -3.14 4.48 16.94
N ASP A 63 -2.90 3.87 15.78
CA ASP A 63 -3.56 2.65 15.29
C ASP A 63 -2.95 1.39 15.95
N GLY A 64 -3.23 1.23 17.25
CA GLY A 64 -2.59 0.21 18.08
C GLY A 64 -2.96 -1.23 17.73
N ASP A 65 -4.11 -1.45 17.08
CA ASP A 65 -4.54 -2.77 16.60
C ASP A 65 -4.22 -3.02 15.11
N GLY A 66 -3.75 -1.99 14.41
CA GLY A 66 -3.26 -2.09 13.03
C GLY A 66 -4.38 -2.33 12.01
N ASP A 67 -5.61 -1.91 12.32
CA ASP A 67 -6.76 -2.14 11.45
C ASP A 67 -6.99 -1.00 10.44
N GLY A 68 -6.14 0.03 10.48
CA GLY A 68 -6.15 1.17 9.58
C GLY A 68 -7.16 2.25 9.97
N GLN A 69 -7.75 2.18 11.16
CA GLN A 69 -8.76 3.13 11.66
C GLN A 69 -8.45 3.60 13.07
N ILE A 70 -8.34 4.91 13.25
CA ILE A 70 -8.22 5.53 14.57
C ILE A 70 -9.63 5.77 15.11
N ARG A 71 -9.93 5.21 16.28
CA ARG A 71 -11.22 5.34 16.98
C ARG A 71 -11.09 6.15 18.27
N LEU A 72 -12.24 6.33 18.95
CA LEU A 72 -12.29 7.03 20.23
C LEU A 72 -11.36 6.41 21.27
N ASP A 73 -11.35 5.07 21.39
CA ASP A 73 -10.58 4.37 22.41
C ASP A 73 -9.07 4.56 22.20
N ASP A 74 -8.62 4.60 20.95
CA ASP A 74 -7.22 4.87 20.57
C ASP A 74 -6.80 6.27 21.02
N LEU A 75 -7.62 7.28 20.69
CA LEU A 75 -7.35 8.66 21.08
C LEU A 75 -7.43 8.88 22.59
N GLN A 76 -8.41 8.29 23.26
CA GLN A 76 -8.51 8.37 24.73
C GLN A 76 -7.30 7.72 25.41
N THR A 77 -6.84 6.58 24.88
CA THR A 77 -5.64 5.90 25.36
C THR A 77 -4.40 6.75 25.15
N ALA A 78 -4.21 7.31 23.95
CA ALA A 78 -3.09 8.19 23.63
C ALA A 78 -3.08 9.46 24.49
N VAL A 79 -4.24 10.11 24.69
CA VAL A 79 -4.37 11.29 25.53
C VAL A 79 -4.07 10.98 26.99
N ARG A 80 -4.62 9.89 27.53
CA ARG A 80 -4.34 9.47 28.91
C ARG A 80 -2.85 9.17 29.11
N TRP A 81 -2.28 8.41 28.19
CA TRP A 81 -0.87 8.02 28.20
C TRP A 81 0.06 9.23 28.16
N THR A 82 -0.23 10.20 27.29
CA THR A 82 0.53 11.45 27.14
C THR A 82 0.39 12.34 28.39
N CYS A 83 -0.83 12.51 28.90
CA CYS A 83 -1.09 13.35 30.08
C CYS A 83 -0.41 12.83 31.36
N GLN A 84 -0.14 11.52 31.45
CA GLN A 84 0.60 10.93 32.57
C GLN A 84 2.11 11.17 32.47
N ARG A 85 2.64 11.37 31.25
CA ARG A 85 4.07 11.50 30.94
C ARG A 85 4.55 12.94 30.76
N LEU A 86 3.64 13.90 30.72
CA LEU A 86 3.97 15.34 30.73
C LEU A 86 3.71 15.96 32.10
N LYS A 87 4.58 16.87 32.54
CA LYS A 87 4.37 17.68 33.74
C LYS A 87 3.14 18.57 33.59
N ASP A 88 3.02 19.27 32.45
CA ASP A 88 1.85 20.05 32.07
C ASP A 88 1.34 19.68 30.67
N PRO A 89 0.21 18.98 30.54
CA PRO A 89 -0.40 18.67 29.24
C PRO A 89 -0.82 19.91 28.44
N SER A 90 -0.88 21.10 29.05
CA SER A 90 -1.13 22.35 28.33
C SER A 90 0.00 22.70 27.35
N ASP A 91 1.18 22.10 27.52
CA ASP A 91 2.32 22.28 26.62
C ASP A 91 2.03 21.80 25.19
N LEU A 92 1.10 20.84 25.02
CA LEU A 92 0.66 20.35 23.70
C LEU A 92 0.07 21.46 22.81
N PHE A 93 -0.46 22.54 23.41
CA PHE A 93 -1.03 23.67 22.69
C PHE A 93 0.01 24.71 22.26
N LYS A 94 1.30 24.51 22.56
CA LYS A 94 2.39 25.42 22.17
C LYS A 94 2.87 25.18 20.73
N HIS A 95 2.58 24.00 20.16
CA HIS A 95 3.00 23.57 18.82
C HIS A 95 4.52 23.69 18.60
N GLU A 96 5.31 23.35 19.63
CA GLU A 96 6.77 23.36 19.55
C GLU A 96 7.27 22.22 18.65
N ALA A 97 8.37 22.46 17.94
CA ALA A 97 8.94 21.53 16.97
C ALA A 97 9.65 20.32 17.59
N GLY A 98 9.66 20.17 18.91
CA GLY A 98 10.30 19.07 19.64
C GLY A 98 9.85 19.06 21.08
N LEU A 99 10.02 17.93 21.75
CA LEU A 99 9.73 17.72 23.17
C LEU A 99 10.87 18.29 24.02
N PRO A 100 10.63 19.31 24.85
CA PRO A 100 11.58 19.72 25.88
C PRO A 100 11.76 18.60 26.90
N LEU A 101 13.01 18.25 27.23
CA LEU A 101 13.27 17.19 28.20
C LEU A 101 12.66 17.52 29.57
N ASP A 102 12.71 18.80 29.97
CA ASP A 102 12.13 19.26 31.23
C ASP A 102 10.59 19.14 31.28
N ALA A 103 9.89 18.99 30.15
CA ALA A 103 8.45 18.75 30.11
C ALA A 103 8.07 17.32 30.54
N ILE A 104 9.00 16.36 30.52
CA ILE A 104 8.75 14.96 30.86
C ILE A 104 8.50 14.80 32.38
N ASN A 105 7.46 14.05 32.75
CA ASN A 105 7.08 13.79 34.13
C ASN A 105 7.90 12.66 34.77
N GLU A 106 8.93 13.00 35.52
CA GLU A 106 9.82 12.05 36.21
C GLU A 106 9.29 11.51 37.56
N GLN A 107 8.03 11.81 37.91
CA GLN A 107 7.43 11.32 39.15
C GLN A 107 7.05 9.83 39.07
N THR A 108 6.89 9.29 37.87
CA THR A 108 6.62 7.87 37.62
C THR A 108 7.90 7.14 37.22
N GLU A 109 7.95 5.83 37.46
CA GLU A 109 9.09 5.01 37.05
C GLU A 109 9.28 5.03 35.53
N GLU A 110 8.18 4.86 34.78
CA GLU A 110 8.18 4.95 33.32
C GLU A 110 8.67 6.32 32.82
N GLY A 111 8.27 7.41 33.47
CA GLY A 111 8.72 8.76 33.10
C GLY A 111 10.21 8.98 33.33
N ARG A 112 10.79 8.40 34.40
CA ARG A 112 12.25 8.39 34.62
C ARG A 112 12.99 7.59 33.54
N LEU A 113 12.45 6.45 33.13
CA LEU A 113 13.02 5.64 32.06
C LEU A 113 12.99 6.36 30.71
N ILE A 114 11.87 7.01 30.38
CA ILE A 114 11.73 7.83 29.16
C ILE A 114 12.75 8.99 29.17
N MET A 115 12.87 9.71 30.29
CA MET A 115 13.84 10.79 30.43
C MET A 115 15.28 10.27 30.23
N ALA A 116 15.65 9.18 30.90
CA ALA A 116 16.98 8.58 30.77
C ALA A 116 17.26 8.12 29.33
N SER A 117 16.27 7.52 28.67
CA SER A 117 16.38 7.10 27.27
C SER A 117 16.47 8.28 26.30
N ALA A 118 15.74 9.37 26.53
CA ALA A 118 15.83 10.57 25.71
C ALA A 118 17.24 11.19 25.78
N TRP A 119 17.82 11.27 26.97
CA TRP A 119 19.23 11.68 27.14
C TRP A 119 20.20 10.76 26.41
N ARG A 120 20.00 9.44 26.50
CA ARG A 120 20.84 8.46 25.81
C ARG A 120 20.75 8.57 24.29
N ILE A 121 19.56 8.80 23.74
CA ILE A 121 19.39 9.05 22.29
C ILE A 121 20.22 10.26 21.87
N LEU A 122 20.11 11.38 22.60
CA LEU A 122 20.87 12.59 22.31
C LEU A 122 22.39 12.38 22.46
N ASP A 123 22.84 11.63 23.47
CA ASP A 123 24.25 11.28 23.67
C ASP A 123 24.80 10.43 22.52
N ASN A 124 24.07 9.38 22.12
CA ASN A 124 24.44 8.52 20.98
C ASN A 124 24.51 9.30 19.66
N LEU A 125 23.68 10.33 19.49
CA LEU A 125 23.69 11.23 18.34
C LEU A 125 24.72 12.37 18.45
N GLY A 126 25.50 12.44 19.54
CA GLY A 126 26.50 13.47 19.79
C GLY A 126 25.93 14.85 20.12
N ARG A 127 24.66 14.94 20.54
CA ARG A 127 23.91 16.17 20.85
C ARG A 127 23.75 16.40 22.36
N THR A 128 24.82 16.22 23.12
CA THR A 128 24.82 16.25 24.60
C THR A 128 24.44 17.60 25.22
N GLU A 129 24.50 18.70 24.46
CA GLU A 129 24.06 20.03 24.93
C GLU A 129 22.58 20.32 24.63
N SER A 130 21.89 19.45 23.89
CA SER A 130 20.48 19.67 23.54
C SER A 130 19.56 19.38 24.73
N THR A 131 18.62 20.29 24.98
CA THR A 131 17.56 20.11 25.99
C THR A 131 16.21 19.79 25.36
N VAL A 132 16.17 19.56 24.05
CA VAL A 132 14.97 19.25 23.26
C VAL A 132 15.28 18.05 22.38
N ILE A 133 14.32 17.13 22.27
CA ILE A 133 14.37 15.97 21.39
C ILE A 133 13.22 16.04 20.37
N THR A 134 13.50 15.67 19.13
CA THR A 134 12.63 15.83 17.96
C THR A 134 12.37 14.49 17.28
N ALA A 135 11.30 14.41 16.49
CA ALA A 135 10.93 13.20 15.74
C ALA A 135 12.05 12.73 14.80
N ALA A 136 12.83 13.67 14.25
CA ALA A 136 13.96 13.35 13.39
C ALA A 136 15.09 12.60 14.12
N GLU A 137 15.27 12.86 15.42
CA GLU A 137 16.29 12.20 16.23
C GLU A 137 15.85 10.80 16.67
N THR A 138 14.56 10.63 16.98
CA THR A 138 14.00 9.34 17.38
C THR A 138 13.78 8.39 16.20
N ALA A 139 13.63 8.92 14.98
CA ALA A 139 13.47 8.13 13.76
C ALA A 139 14.75 7.40 13.30
N ASN A 140 15.93 7.79 13.79
CA ASN A 140 17.20 7.19 13.35
C ASN A 140 17.60 5.97 14.20
N THR A 141 16.75 4.95 14.20
CA THR A 141 16.94 3.72 14.98
C THR A 141 18.30 3.07 14.71
N ALA A 142 18.75 3.08 13.45
CA ALA A 142 20.06 2.56 13.06
C ALA A 142 21.22 3.28 13.76
N GLN A 143 21.18 4.62 13.90
CA GLN A 143 22.21 5.35 14.67
C GLN A 143 22.02 5.25 16.18
N ILE A 144 20.78 5.18 16.67
CA ILE A 144 20.48 5.01 18.10
C ILE A 144 21.11 3.72 18.63
N PHE A 145 21.04 2.64 17.83
CA PHE A 145 21.63 1.33 18.14
C PHE A 145 22.93 1.06 17.37
N ALA A 146 23.51 2.05 16.68
CA ALA A 146 24.72 1.84 15.90
C ALA A 146 25.87 1.39 16.80
N GLY A 147 26.37 0.18 16.56
CA GLY A 147 27.44 -0.42 17.34
C GLY A 147 27.00 -1.08 18.64
N SER A 148 25.70 -1.12 18.96
CA SER A 148 25.19 -2.02 20.01
C SER A 148 25.12 -3.44 19.46
N ARG A 149 25.54 -4.41 20.29
CA ARG A 149 25.49 -5.84 19.94
C ARG A 149 24.07 -6.40 19.99
N PHE A 150 23.22 -5.75 20.77
CA PHE A 150 21.87 -6.16 21.15
C PHE A 150 20.98 -4.91 21.20
N ASN A 151 19.71 -5.07 20.85
CA ASN A 151 18.71 -4.02 20.77
C ASN A 151 17.37 -4.41 21.43
N GLY A 152 17.29 -5.56 22.11
CA GLY A 152 16.17 -5.88 23.00
C GLY A 152 14.89 -6.35 22.32
N ASP A 153 14.97 -6.90 21.12
CA ASP A 153 13.82 -7.41 20.36
C ASP A 153 13.75 -8.94 20.27
N GLY A 154 14.76 -9.64 20.79
CA GLY A 154 14.89 -11.09 20.71
C GLY A 154 15.28 -11.61 19.33
N VAL A 155 15.70 -10.74 18.41
CA VAL A 155 16.16 -11.06 17.06
C VAL A 155 17.67 -10.91 16.99
N VAL A 156 18.37 -12.03 16.83
CA VAL A 156 19.84 -12.04 16.78
C VAL A 156 20.34 -12.06 15.34
N GLN A 157 21.16 -11.08 15.01
CA GLN A 157 21.89 -11.01 13.74
C GLN A 157 23.17 -11.86 13.77
N PRO A 158 23.71 -12.29 12.60
CA PRO A 158 25.03 -12.93 12.54
C PRO A 158 26.15 -12.09 13.18
N SER A 159 26.06 -10.76 13.11
CA SER A 159 27.02 -9.80 13.69
C SER A 159 27.03 -9.79 15.22
N ALA A 160 25.95 -10.24 15.87
CA ALA A 160 25.85 -10.32 17.32
C ALA A 160 26.69 -11.47 17.93
N ALA A 161 27.04 -12.47 17.11
CA ALA A 161 27.88 -13.58 17.51
C ALA A 161 29.37 -13.17 17.49
N ARG A 162 30.07 -13.40 18.61
CA ARG A 162 31.52 -13.18 18.69
C ARG A 162 32.33 -14.28 18.00
N ASP A 163 31.76 -15.47 17.88
CA ASP A 163 32.35 -16.63 17.22
C ASP A 163 31.79 -16.76 15.80
N GLU A 164 32.67 -16.80 14.81
CA GLU A 164 32.33 -16.95 13.41
C GLU A 164 31.58 -18.27 13.13
N ALA A 165 31.83 -19.32 13.92
CA ALA A 165 31.10 -20.58 13.80
C ALA A 165 29.62 -20.42 14.18
N ILE A 166 29.32 -19.62 15.20
CA ILE A 166 27.95 -19.28 15.61
C ILE A 166 27.32 -18.33 14.60
N ALA A 167 28.05 -17.32 14.13
CA ALA A 167 27.58 -16.42 13.07
C ALA A 167 27.20 -17.20 11.80
N GLN A 168 28.00 -18.21 11.43
CA GLN A 168 27.69 -19.08 10.31
C GLN A 168 26.46 -19.96 10.58
N ALA A 169 26.27 -20.47 11.79
CA ALA A 169 25.06 -21.21 12.15
C ALA A 169 23.79 -20.33 12.03
N ILE A 170 23.85 -19.07 12.46
CA ILE A 170 22.75 -18.10 12.26
C ILE A 170 22.46 -17.92 10.77
N ARG A 171 23.49 -17.73 9.93
CA ARG A 171 23.31 -17.62 8.46
C ARG A 171 22.73 -18.89 7.83
N ASP A 172 23.10 -20.07 8.33
CA ASP A 172 22.56 -21.35 7.87
C ASP A 172 21.07 -21.48 8.21
N ILE A 173 20.65 -21.04 9.40
CA ILE A 173 19.25 -20.97 9.81
C ILE A 173 18.48 -20.00 8.90
N MET A 174 18.98 -18.78 8.72
CA MET A 174 18.36 -17.76 7.88
C MET A 174 18.10 -18.24 6.46
N ARG A 175 19.07 -18.96 5.87
CA ARG A 175 18.95 -19.52 4.52
C ARG A 175 17.88 -20.60 4.41
N CYS A 176 17.63 -21.34 5.48
CA CYS A 176 16.70 -22.48 5.48
C CYS A 176 15.28 -22.08 5.83
N VAL A 177 15.09 -21.37 6.94
CA VAL A 177 13.75 -21.07 7.49
C VAL A 177 13.32 -19.61 7.28
N GLY A 178 14.18 -18.79 6.67
CA GLY A 178 13.95 -17.36 6.49
C GLY A 178 14.53 -16.54 7.65
N SER A 179 14.29 -15.24 7.61
CA SER A 179 14.74 -14.26 8.59
C SER A 179 13.64 -13.29 8.93
N VAL A 180 13.72 -12.68 10.12
CA VAL A 180 12.89 -11.54 10.51
C VAL A 180 13.77 -10.30 10.63
N PRO A 181 13.28 -9.12 10.23
CA PRO A 181 14.00 -7.88 10.48
C PRO A 181 14.03 -7.60 11.99
N ASP A 182 15.18 -7.17 12.49
CA ASP A 182 15.33 -6.66 13.84
C ASP A 182 14.89 -5.17 13.93
N ARG A 183 14.93 -4.57 15.13
CA ARG A 183 14.57 -3.15 15.35
C ARG A 183 15.46 -2.17 14.56
N SER A 184 16.66 -2.58 14.14
CA SER A 184 17.53 -1.77 13.27
C SER A 184 17.22 -1.92 11.77
N GLY A 185 16.35 -2.86 11.40
CA GLY A 185 15.96 -3.20 10.04
C GLY A 185 16.84 -4.26 9.38
N GLU A 186 17.82 -4.80 10.10
CA GLU A 186 18.74 -5.83 9.62
C GLU A 186 18.14 -7.23 9.83
N ALA A 187 18.48 -8.17 8.94
CA ALA A 187 17.89 -9.51 8.99
C ALA A 187 18.56 -10.38 10.06
N GLY A 188 17.75 -11.00 10.92
CA GLY A 188 18.19 -11.94 11.95
C GLY A 188 17.23 -13.11 12.14
N ILE A 189 17.39 -13.81 13.27
CA ILE A 189 16.54 -14.94 13.68
C ILE A 189 16.02 -14.72 15.10
N ASP A 190 14.76 -15.08 15.33
CA ASP A 190 14.15 -15.10 16.65
C ASP A 190 14.12 -16.53 17.24
N GLN A 191 13.57 -16.66 18.45
CA GLN A 191 13.40 -17.95 19.10
C GLN A 191 12.54 -18.92 18.27
N THR A 192 11.53 -18.40 17.58
CA THR A 192 10.59 -19.20 16.77
C THR A 192 11.29 -19.84 15.58
N LEU A 193 12.06 -19.06 14.81
CA LEU A 193 12.83 -19.53 13.67
C LEU A 193 13.93 -20.49 14.09
N CYS A 194 14.63 -20.20 15.19
CA CYS A 194 15.64 -21.09 15.76
C CYS A 194 15.01 -22.46 16.11
N ALA A 195 13.90 -22.47 16.85
CA ALA A 195 13.20 -23.70 17.22
C ALA A 195 12.69 -24.48 15.99
N ALA A 196 12.11 -23.79 15.01
CA ALA A 196 11.62 -24.40 13.77
C ALA A 196 12.75 -25.07 12.97
N PHE A 197 13.91 -24.43 12.87
CA PHE A 197 15.07 -24.99 12.19
C PHE A 197 15.57 -26.28 12.86
N PHE A 198 15.78 -26.26 14.18
CA PHE A 198 16.30 -27.43 14.90
C PHE A 198 15.29 -28.59 14.93
N ALA A 199 13.99 -28.29 14.97
CA ALA A 199 12.94 -29.30 14.83
C ALA A 199 13.01 -29.98 13.45
N GLU A 200 13.06 -29.20 12.36
CA GLU A 200 13.16 -29.77 11.01
C GLU A 200 14.48 -30.49 10.73
N ALA A 201 15.59 -29.97 11.27
CA ALA A 201 16.89 -30.63 11.18
C ALA A 201 16.86 -32.00 11.86
N THR A 202 16.19 -32.11 13.02
CA THR A 202 16.03 -33.37 13.73
C THR A 202 15.17 -34.35 12.93
N GLU A 203 14.05 -33.90 12.36
CA GLU A 203 13.21 -34.74 11.49
C GLU A 203 13.95 -35.21 10.23
N TYR A 204 14.73 -34.31 9.60
CA TYR A 204 15.53 -34.64 8.43
C TYR A 204 16.59 -35.69 8.75
N LEU A 205 17.33 -35.54 9.86
CA LEU A 205 18.34 -36.53 10.27
C LEU A 205 17.71 -37.86 10.68
N ALA A 206 16.54 -37.84 11.31
CA ALA A 206 15.81 -39.07 11.65
C ALA A 206 15.33 -39.82 10.40
N TRP A 207 14.88 -39.09 9.37
CA TRP A 207 14.55 -39.65 8.06
C TRP A 207 15.80 -40.18 7.33
N TRP A 208 16.92 -39.44 7.37
CA TRP A 208 18.18 -39.86 6.75
C TRP A 208 18.79 -41.11 7.41
N ALA A 209 18.67 -41.22 8.73
CA ALA A 209 19.13 -42.39 9.47
C ALA A 209 18.42 -43.70 9.04
N GLN A 210 17.19 -43.62 8.52
CA GLN A 210 16.49 -44.79 7.97
C GLN A 210 17.17 -45.31 6.69
N ALA A 211 17.64 -44.41 5.83
CA ALA A 211 18.40 -44.79 4.64
C ALA A 211 19.77 -45.37 4.98
N GLU A 212 20.42 -44.87 6.02
CA GLU A 212 21.71 -45.42 6.48
C GLU A 212 21.54 -46.81 7.10
N ALA A 213 20.43 -47.06 7.81
CA ALA A 213 20.13 -48.35 8.42
C ALA A 213 19.85 -49.47 7.40
N ASP A 214 19.25 -49.15 6.25
CA ASP A 214 19.01 -50.07 5.14
C ASP A 214 19.71 -49.60 3.85
N ALA A 215 20.98 -49.18 3.99
CA ALA A 215 21.75 -48.60 2.89
C ALA A 215 21.88 -49.56 1.69
N ALA A 216 21.85 -50.88 1.93
CA ALA A 216 21.93 -51.87 0.85
C ALA A 216 20.73 -51.84 -0.10
N GLN A 217 19.53 -51.47 0.39
CA GLN A 217 18.32 -51.41 -0.44
C GLN A 217 17.93 -49.97 -0.79
N ILE A 218 18.08 -49.04 0.14
CA ILE A 218 17.67 -47.64 -0.03
C ILE A 218 18.77 -46.84 -0.75
N LEU A 219 20.05 -47.16 -0.52
CA LEU A 219 21.19 -46.44 -1.10
C LEU A 219 22.07 -47.36 -1.97
N PRO A 220 21.55 -47.94 -3.08
CA PRO A 220 22.29 -48.89 -3.92
C PRO A 220 23.63 -48.37 -4.47
N LEU A 221 23.84 -47.04 -4.49
CA LEU A 221 25.08 -46.37 -4.92
C LEU A 221 25.69 -45.52 -3.80
N GLY A 222 25.32 -45.76 -2.54
CA GLY A 222 25.76 -44.94 -1.40
C GLY A 222 25.31 -43.48 -1.57
N GLU A 223 26.21 -42.54 -1.31
CA GLU A 223 25.95 -41.09 -1.43
C GLU A 223 25.54 -40.65 -2.84
N ALA A 224 25.93 -41.40 -3.88
CA ALA A 224 25.57 -41.09 -5.27
C ALA A 224 24.12 -41.50 -5.63
N THR A 225 23.41 -42.21 -4.75
CA THR A 225 22.07 -42.73 -5.03
C THR A 225 21.05 -41.64 -5.36
N GLU A 226 21.06 -40.52 -4.62
CA GLU A 226 20.08 -39.44 -4.83
C GLU A 226 20.24 -38.81 -6.23
N ALA A 227 21.48 -38.49 -6.62
CA ALA A 227 21.79 -37.96 -7.95
C ALA A 227 21.46 -38.96 -9.07
N ALA A 228 21.75 -40.25 -8.84
CA ALA A 228 21.40 -41.32 -9.75
C ALA A 228 19.88 -41.50 -9.91
N ALA A 229 19.12 -41.38 -8.82
CA ALA A 229 17.66 -41.44 -8.83
C ALA A 229 17.04 -40.26 -9.61
N GLU A 230 17.56 -39.05 -9.43
CA GLU A 230 17.17 -37.87 -10.21
C GLU A 230 17.44 -38.06 -11.71
N CYS A 231 18.59 -38.65 -12.05
CA CYS A 231 18.89 -39.01 -13.44
C CYS A 231 17.84 -39.98 -14.00
N VAL A 232 17.51 -41.06 -13.28
CA VAL A 232 16.47 -42.03 -13.69
C VAL A 232 15.13 -41.34 -13.88
N GLU A 233 14.68 -40.54 -12.91
CA GLU A 233 13.40 -39.82 -12.96
C GLU A 233 13.31 -38.89 -14.18
N SER A 234 14.37 -38.16 -14.50
CA SER A 234 14.40 -37.17 -15.59
C SER A 234 14.15 -37.76 -16.98
N VAL A 235 14.59 -39.01 -17.21
CA VAL A 235 14.44 -39.70 -18.51
C VAL A 235 13.35 -40.77 -18.50
N LYS A 236 12.79 -41.10 -17.33
CA LYS A 236 11.90 -42.24 -17.13
C LYS A 236 10.73 -42.27 -18.11
N ILE A 237 10.01 -41.15 -18.21
CA ILE A 237 8.84 -41.04 -19.08
C ILE A 237 9.20 -41.34 -20.54
N LYS A 238 10.35 -40.85 -21.02
CA LYS A 238 10.77 -41.03 -22.41
C LYS A 238 11.30 -42.44 -22.69
N ILE A 239 11.95 -43.07 -21.73
CA ILE A 239 12.39 -44.47 -21.86
C ILE A 239 11.19 -45.42 -21.82
N ASP A 240 10.23 -45.17 -20.93
CA ASP A 240 8.96 -45.91 -20.87
C ASP A 240 8.17 -45.75 -22.19
N ASP A 241 8.08 -44.54 -22.76
CA ASP A 241 7.50 -44.27 -24.08
C ASP A 241 8.25 -45.02 -25.21
N TYR A 242 9.59 -45.00 -25.21
CA TYR A 242 10.39 -45.71 -26.22
C TYR A 242 10.10 -47.22 -26.22
N PHE A 243 10.13 -47.88 -25.06
CA PHE A 243 9.86 -49.32 -25.00
C PHE A 243 8.41 -49.65 -25.33
N THR A 244 7.44 -48.83 -24.91
CA THR A 244 6.03 -48.99 -25.28
C THR A 244 5.85 -48.92 -26.81
N ARG A 245 6.51 -47.97 -27.47
CA ARG A 245 6.48 -47.84 -28.94
C ARG A 245 7.17 -49.01 -29.64
N ALA A 246 8.29 -49.49 -29.11
CA ALA A 246 9.01 -50.65 -29.65
C ALA A 246 8.17 -51.94 -29.56
N GLN A 247 7.41 -52.13 -28.47
CA GLN A 247 6.46 -53.23 -28.32
C GLN A 247 5.28 -53.10 -29.28
N LEU A 248 4.72 -51.90 -29.46
CA LEU A 248 3.63 -51.67 -30.42
C LEU A 248 4.08 -51.96 -31.86
N ALA A 249 5.31 -51.59 -32.21
CA ALA A 249 5.92 -51.91 -33.49
C ALA A 249 6.17 -53.41 -33.68
N ASP A 250 6.44 -54.16 -32.61
CA ASP A 250 6.58 -55.62 -32.65
C ASP A 250 5.21 -56.32 -32.81
N TYR A 251 4.18 -55.79 -32.16
CA TYR A 251 2.80 -56.29 -32.27
C TYR A 251 2.18 -56.08 -33.66
N ASP A 252 2.28 -54.85 -34.20
CA ASP A 252 1.87 -54.53 -35.58
C ASP A 252 3.02 -53.80 -36.28
N GLN A 253 3.73 -54.52 -37.15
CA GLN A 253 4.88 -54.00 -37.88
C GLN A 253 4.55 -52.77 -38.74
N ARG A 254 3.28 -52.58 -39.13
CA ARG A 254 2.84 -51.38 -39.88
C ARG A 254 2.87 -50.12 -39.02
N ALA A 255 2.76 -50.26 -37.69
CA ALA A 255 2.81 -49.12 -36.77
C ALA A 255 4.21 -48.49 -36.72
N ALA A 256 5.28 -49.25 -36.97
CA ALA A 256 6.66 -48.75 -36.91
C ALA A 256 6.91 -47.52 -37.80
N GLU A 257 6.23 -47.45 -38.95
CA GLU A 257 6.31 -46.31 -39.88
C GLU A 257 5.74 -45.02 -39.27
N TRP A 258 4.64 -45.13 -38.53
CA TRP A 258 3.93 -44.00 -37.91
C TRP A 258 4.50 -43.58 -36.55
N LEU A 259 5.31 -44.44 -35.92
CA LEU A 259 5.90 -44.18 -34.62
C LEU A 259 7.24 -43.44 -34.69
N ASN A 260 7.78 -43.24 -35.90
CA ASN A 260 8.99 -42.48 -36.17
C ASN A 260 8.65 -41.15 -36.88
N PRO A 261 9.46 -40.09 -36.70
CA PRO A 261 9.24 -38.82 -37.39
C PRO A 261 9.31 -38.97 -38.92
N THR A 262 8.35 -38.35 -39.60
CA THR A 262 8.19 -38.31 -41.06
C THR A 262 8.79 -37.03 -41.64
N GLU A 263 8.84 -36.91 -42.98
CA GLU A 263 9.30 -35.69 -43.65
C GLU A 263 8.48 -34.46 -43.23
N SER A 264 7.18 -34.60 -43.03
CA SER A 264 6.31 -33.51 -42.55
C SER A 264 6.62 -33.05 -41.12
N ASP A 265 7.19 -33.93 -40.29
CA ASP A 265 7.59 -33.58 -38.92
C ASP A 265 8.92 -32.80 -38.91
N TYR A 266 9.81 -33.05 -39.88
CA TYR A 266 11.08 -32.34 -40.03
C TYR A 266 10.95 -31.02 -40.81
N ALA A 267 9.99 -30.91 -41.73
CA ALA A 267 9.82 -29.73 -42.58
C ALA A 267 9.74 -28.39 -41.81
N PRO A 268 9.04 -28.29 -40.65
CA PRO A 268 9.00 -27.08 -39.84
C PRO A 268 10.33 -26.73 -39.16
N LEU A 269 11.21 -27.72 -38.95
CA LEU A 269 12.49 -27.55 -38.26
C LEU A 269 13.60 -27.09 -39.21
N ALA A 270 13.49 -27.40 -40.50
CA ALA A 270 14.50 -27.08 -41.52
C ALA A 270 14.89 -25.59 -41.63
N PRO A 271 13.96 -24.61 -41.54
CA PRO A 271 14.33 -23.19 -41.60
C PRO A 271 14.79 -22.62 -40.25
N CYS A 272 14.66 -23.37 -39.15
CA CYS A 272 14.97 -22.90 -37.80
C CYS A 272 16.46 -23.10 -37.47
N THR A 273 17.00 -22.22 -36.63
CA THR A 273 18.32 -22.48 -36.01
C THR A 273 18.14 -23.48 -34.88
N LEU A 274 18.60 -24.71 -35.10
CA LEU A 274 18.47 -25.79 -34.11
C LEU A 274 19.58 -25.73 -33.06
N SER A 275 19.21 -26.00 -31.82
CA SER A 275 20.13 -26.21 -30.69
C SER A 275 19.77 -27.50 -29.94
N LEU A 276 20.64 -27.93 -29.02
CA LEU A 276 20.37 -29.06 -28.14
C LEU A 276 19.19 -28.82 -27.20
N GLU A 277 18.65 -27.60 -27.07
CA GLU A 277 17.51 -27.27 -26.21
C GLU A 277 16.20 -27.02 -26.99
N THR A 278 16.19 -27.32 -28.29
CA THR A 278 15.00 -27.12 -29.16
C THR A 278 13.84 -27.99 -28.67
N ALA A 279 12.71 -27.36 -28.30
CA ALA A 279 11.58 -28.03 -27.65
C ALA A 279 10.93 -29.10 -28.52
N GLU A 280 10.85 -28.86 -29.83
CA GLU A 280 10.25 -29.77 -30.81
C GLU A 280 11.03 -31.09 -30.92
N LEU A 281 12.36 -31.04 -30.76
CA LEU A 281 13.19 -32.25 -30.74
C LEU A 281 12.92 -33.11 -29.50
N ALA A 282 12.47 -32.53 -28.38
CA ALA A 282 12.14 -33.30 -27.17
C ALA A 282 10.97 -34.25 -27.38
N ALA A 283 10.04 -33.91 -28.30
CA ALA A 283 8.86 -34.72 -28.60
C ALA A 283 9.20 -35.99 -29.39
N PHE A 284 10.27 -35.98 -30.20
CA PHE A 284 10.68 -37.14 -30.99
C PHE A 284 11.13 -38.32 -30.12
N PRO A 285 11.09 -39.57 -30.63
CA PRO A 285 11.60 -40.75 -29.92
C PRO A 285 13.06 -40.60 -29.49
N LEU A 286 13.47 -41.29 -28.42
CA LEU A 286 14.86 -41.26 -27.94
C LEU A 286 15.86 -41.84 -28.95
N ALA A 287 15.42 -42.85 -29.68
CA ALA A 287 16.11 -43.47 -30.79
C ALA A 287 15.05 -43.98 -31.78
N ARG A 288 15.48 -44.41 -32.97
CA ARG A 288 14.58 -44.96 -33.99
C ARG A 288 13.80 -46.15 -33.43
N ILE A 289 12.48 -46.12 -33.57
CA ILE A 289 11.58 -47.19 -33.12
C ILE A 289 11.62 -48.33 -34.14
N GLU A 290 12.03 -49.51 -33.68
CA GLU A 290 12.05 -50.76 -34.45
C GLU A 290 11.52 -51.91 -33.56
N PRO A 291 10.91 -52.97 -34.15
CA PRO A 291 10.35 -54.10 -33.41
C PRO A 291 11.35 -54.72 -32.42
N GLY A 292 11.01 -54.74 -31.13
CA GLY A 292 11.81 -55.39 -30.08
C GLY A 292 13.22 -54.82 -29.86
N ARG A 293 13.53 -53.62 -30.37
CA ARG A 293 14.89 -53.07 -30.34
C ARG A 293 15.27 -52.49 -28.98
N ALA A 294 16.43 -52.90 -28.45
CA ALA A 294 17.05 -52.31 -27.27
C ALA A 294 17.38 -50.82 -27.49
N LEU A 295 17.23 -49.99 -26.46
CA LEU A 295 17.53 -48.56 -26.50
C LEU A 295 19.04 -48.34 -26.59
N PRO A 296 19.58 -47.74 -27.66
CA PRO A 296 20.99 -47.33 -27.69
C PRO A 296 21.27 -46.25 -26.63
N LEU A 297 22.49 -46.22 -26.10
CA LEU A 297 22.92 -45.25 -25.08
C LEU A 297 24.02 -44.28 -25.54
N ARG A 298 24.65 -44.52 -26.70
CA ARG A 298 25.77 -43.68 -27.20
C ARG A 298 25.53 -43.03 -28.56
N GLN A 299 25.09 -43.82 -29.54
CA GLN A 299 24.98 -43.39 -30.94
C GLN A 299 23.54 -43.51 -31.43
N THR A 300 23.23 -42.81 -32.53
CA THR A 300 21.90 -42.83 -33.17
C THR A 300 20.76 -42.39 -32.24
N LEU A 301 21.08 -41.45 -31.34
CA LEU A 301 20.14 -40.87 -30.38
C LEU A 301 19.53 -39.59 -30.91
N ASN A 302 18.38 -39.26 -30.36
CA ASN A 302 17.84 -37.92 -30.42
C ASN A 302 18.83 -36.94 -29.74
N PRO A 303 19.33 -35.93 -30.46
CA PRO A 303 20.35 -35.04 -29.94
C PRO A 303 19.90 -34.26 -28.70
N ARG A 304 18.59 -34.01 -28.53
CA ARG A 304 18.05 -33.36 -27.32
C ARG A 304 18.28 -34.20 -26.07
N TRP A 305 18.26 -35.53 -26.17
CA TRP A 305 18.30 -36.43 -25.03
C TRP A 305 19.68 -37.11 -24.85
N ALA A 306 20.62 -36.84 -25.75
CA ALA A 306 21.92 -37.50 -25.73
C ALA A 306 22.72 -37.23 -24.44
N ARG A 307 22.62 -36.01 -23.88
CA ARG A 307 23.32 -35.64 -22.64
C ARG A 307 22.71 -36.35 -21.43
N GLU A 308 21.39 -36.37 -21.34
CA GLU A 308 20.65 -37.02 -20.25
C GLU A 308 20.83 -38.55 -20.29
N LEU A 309 20.85 -39.16 -21.48
CA LEU A 309 21.12 -40.59 -21.64
C LEU A 309 22.57 -40.95 -21.33
N GLU A 310 23.54 -40.07 -21.63
CA GLU A 310 24.93 -40.27 -21.23
C GLU A 310 25.09 -40.14 -19.70
N ALA A 311 24.43 -39.17 -19.07
CA ALA A 311 24.39 -39.04 -17.61
C ALA A 311 23.76 -40.28 -16.96
N LEU A 312 22.64 -40.79 -17.49
CA LEU A 312 22.05 -42.06 -17.06
C LEU A 312 23.06 -43.22 -17.22
N ARG A 313 23.79 -43.27 -18.34
CA ARG A 313 24.77 -44.32 -18.59
C ARG A 313 25.88 -44.30 -17.54
N GLU A 314 26.48 -43.14 -17.32
CA GLU A 314 27.62 -42.97 -16.42
C GLU A 314 27.25 -43.13 -14.94
N GLN A 315 26.12 -42.54 -14.52
CA GLN A 315 25.74 -42.49 -13.10
C GLN A 315 24.91 -43.69 -12.66
N VAL A 316 24.25 -44.40 -13.59
CA VAL A 316 23.29 -45.47 -13.25
C VAL A 316 23.63 -46.80 -13.92
N VAL A 317 23.76 -46.83 -15.26
CA VAL A 317 23.93 -48.10 -16.00
C VAL A 317 25.29 -48.73 -15.72
N VAL A 318 26.37 -47.94 -15.82
CA VAL A 318 27.75 -48.42 -15.61
C VAL A 318 27.94 -48.95 -14.18
N PRO A 319 27.52 -48.23 -13.11
CA PRO A 319 27.69 -48.72 -11.73
C PRO A 319 26.83 -49.93 -11.39
N LEU A 320 25.57 -50.01 -11.86
CA LEU A 320 24.62 -51.04 -11.43
C LEU A 320 24.59 -52.28 -12.32
N LEU A 321 24.81 -52.10 -13.62
CA LEU A 321 24.73 -53.18 -14.59
C LEU A 321 26.10 -53.47 -15.21
N GLY A 322 27.01 -52.51 -15.30
CA GLY A 322 28.27 -52.57 -16.05
C GLY A 322 28.22 -51.84 -17.40
N ASP A 323 29.38 -51.59 -18.03
CA ASP A 323 29.48 -50.83 -19.28
C ASP A 323 28.69 -51.50 -20.43
N ARG A 324 27.76 -50.76 -21.02
CA ARG A 324 26.86 -51.21 -22.08
C ARG A 324 26.58 -50.07 -23.04
N ASP A 325 26.44 -50.44 -24.31
CA ASP A 325 26.04 -49.52 -25.38
C ASP A 325 24.53 -49.51 -25.64
N ASN A 326 23.80 -50.52 -25.15
CA ASN A 326 22.36 -50.64 -25.32
C ASN A 326 21.69 -51.12 -24.02
N LEU A 327 20.49 -50.61 -23.75
CA LEU A 327 19.64 -50.96 -22.62
C LEU A 327 18.42 -51.75 -23.10
N THR A 328 18.22 -52.96 -22.59
CA THR A 328 16.99 -53.73 -22.86
C THR A 328 15.86 -53.32 -21.93
N GLU A 329 14.62 -53.60 -22.31
CA GLU A 329 13.46 -53.31 -21.46
C GLU A 329 13.56 -54.03 -20.10
N ALA A 330 13.97 -55.30 -20.09
CA ALA A 330 14.18 -56.05 -18.86
C ALA A 330 15.24 -55.40 -17.95
N GLN A 331 16.31 -54.84 -18.52
CA GLN A 331 17.33 -54.10 -17.76
C GLN A 331 16.79 -52.76 -17.25
N TRP A 332 15.95 -52.08 -18.02
CA TRP A 332 15.30 -50.86 -17.57
C TRP A 332 14.33 -51.11 -16.41
N LEU A 333 13.53 -52.18 -16.48
CA LEU A 333 12.66 -52.61 -15.38
C LEU A 333 13.48 -53.03 -14.15
N GLU A 334 14.63 -53.67 -14.33
CA GLU A 334 15.59 -53.96 -13.26
C GLU A 334 16.08 -52.68 -12.57
N LEU A 335 16.49 -51.67 -13.33
CA LEU A 335 16.93 -50.38 -12.78
C LEU A 335 15.80 -49.72 -11.99
N ASN A 336 14.59 -49.61 -12.56
CA ASN A 336 13.44 -49.06 -11.86
C ASN A 336 13.19 -49.76 -10.51
N ARG A 337 13.29 -51.09 -10.47
CA ARG A 337 13.09 -51.87 -9.23
C ARG A 337 14.16 -51.59 -8.18
N ARG A 338 15.42 -51.38 -8.60
CA ARG A 338 16.52 -51.03 -7.67
C ARG A 338 16.36 -49.67 -7.02
N PHE A 339 15.67 -48.73 -7.69
CA PHE A 339 15.37 -47.41 -7.13
C PHE A 339 13.99 -47.33 -6.46
N GLU A 340 13.20 -48.41 -6.44
CA GLU A 340 11.84 -48.40 -5.87
C GLU A 340 11.87 -48.13 -4.35
N ALA A 341 12.74 -48.83 -3.61
CA ALA A 341 12.91 -48.62 -2.18
C ALA A 341 13.38 -47.19 -1.87
N HIS A 342 14.33 -46.67 -2.66
CA HIS A 342 14.78 -45.28 -2.57
C HIS A 342 13.65 -44.29 -2.84
N ALA A 343 12.84 -44.49 -3.89
CA ALA A 343 11.73 -43.60 -4.24
C ALA A 343 10.65 -43.58 -3.14
N ILE A 344 10.31 -44.74 -2.57
CA ILE A 344 9.35 -44.83 -1.45
C ILE A 344 9.87 -44.09 -0.22
N TRP A 345 11.16 -44.27 0.12
CA TRP A 345 11.80 -43.56 1.23
C TRP A 345 11.88 -42.05 0.97
N ARG A 346 12.25 -41.64 -0.25
CA ARG A 346 12.33 -40.23 -0.69
C ARG A 346 10.97 -39.53 -0.63
N ALA A 347 9.89 -40.23 -0.98
CA ALA A 347 8.53 -39.70 -0.87
C ALA A 347 8.09 -39.39 0.57
N GLN A 348 8.76 -39.98 1.58
CA GLN A 348 8.48 -39.75 3.00
C GLN A 348 9.39 -38.67 3.62
N ARG A 349 10.15 -37.93 2.80
CA ARG A 349 11.10 -36.90 3.24
C ARG A 349 10.47 -35.88 4.17
N ARG A 350 11.16 -35.61 5.27
CA ARG A 350 10.87 -34.56 6.25
C ARG A 350 11.98 -33.51 6.26
N GLY A 351 11.68 -32.30 6.76
CA GLY A 351 12.66 -31.21 6.82
C GLY A 351 13.13 -30.71 5.45
N ALA A 352 12.20 -30.47 4.52
CA ALA A 352 12.54 -30.02 3.16
C ALA A 352 13.31 -28.68 3.15
N ARG A 353 13.04 -27.78 4.11
CA ARG A 353 13.66 -26.45 4.18
C ARG A 353 15.14 -26.50 4.55
N VAL A 354 15.54 -27.48 5.37
CA VAL A 354 16.91 -27.62 5.88
C VAL A 354 17.81 -28.50 5.02
N ALA A 355 17.22 -29.27 4.12
CA ALA A 355 17.92 -30.31 3.37
C ALA A 355 19.05 -29.79 2.47
N GLN A 356 19.01 -28.52 2.05
CA GLN A 356 20.07 -27.87 1.28
C GLN A 356 21.42 -27.80 2.00
N LEU A 357 21.44 -27.92 3.35
CA LEU A 357 22.67 -27.95 4.13
C LEU A 357 23.35 -29.34 4.12
N GLY A 358 22.59 -30.39 3.81
CA GLY A 358 23.05 -31.78 3.84
C GLY A 358 23.20 -32.37 5.25
N ALA A 359 23.16 -33.71 5.34
CA ALA A 359 23.17 -34.43 6.62
C ALA A 359 24.41 -34.13 7.49
N THR A 360 25.60 -34.00 6.89
CA THR A 360 26.85 -33.76 7.63
C THR A 360 26.84 -32.42 8.38
N ARG A 361 26.39 -31.34 7.72
CA ARG A 361 26.29 -30.02 8.36
C ARG A 361 25.20 -30.01 9.42
N LEU A 362 24.05 -30.61 9.14
CA LEU A 362 22.93 -30.69 10.10
C LEU A 362 23.31 -31.45 11.37
N ARG A 363 24.04 -32.58 11.26
CA ARG A 363 24.59 -33.29 12.44
C ARG A 363 25.51 -32.39 13.26
N THR A 364 26.42 -31.69 12.59
CA THR A 364 27.34 -30.76 13.25
C THR A 364 26.58 -29.68 14.03
N LEU A 365 25.49 -29.15 13.46
CA LEU A 365 24.68 -28.11 14.09
C LEU A 365 23.86 -28.65 15.29
N ILE A 366 23.31 -29.86 15.19
CA ILE A 366 22.50 -30.48 16.24
C ILE A 366 23.36 -31.01 17.41
N GLU A 367 24.49 -31.65 17.11
CA GLU A 367 25.36 -32.24 18.14
C GLU A 367 26.28 -31.20 18.79
N GLY A 368 26.52 -30.07 18.10
CA GLY A 368 27.34 -28.97 18.59
C GLY A 368 26.61 -28.03 19.56
N PRO A 369 27.33 -27.03 20.11
CA PRO A 369 26.76 -26.09 21.08
C PRO A 369 25.88 -25.00 20.45
N PHE A 370 25.60 -25.07 19.15
CA PHE A 370 25.02 -23.97 18.37
C PHE A 370 23.61 -23.59 18.82
N GLN A 371 22.73 -24.56 19.08
CA GLN A 371 21.37 -24.28 19.52
C GLN A 371 21.37 -23.52 20.87
N ALA A 372 22.11 -24.04 21.85
CA ALA A 372 22.20 -23.42 23.17
C ALA A 372 22.85 -22.04 23.10
N ALA A 373 23.92 -21.87 22.31
CA ALA A 373 24.59 -20.59 22.17
C ALA A 373 23.73 -19.53 21.48
N ILE A 374 22.92 -19.90 20.48
CA ILE A 374 21.99 -18.97 19.83
C ILE A 374 20.86 -18.57 20.78
N LEU A 375 20.32 -19.51 21.56
CA LEU A 375 19.29 -19.20 22.56
C LEU A 375 19.83 -18.27 23.66
N ASP A 376 21.07 -18.47 24.12
CA ASP A 376 21.76 -17.57 25.06
C ASP A 376 21.96 -16.16 24.49
N LEU A 377 22.27 -16.03 23.18
CA LEU A 377 22.31 -14.71 22.52
C LEU A 377 20.94 -14.03 22.50
N ILE A 378 19.87 -14.79 22.23
CA ILE A 378 18.49 -14.27 22.22
C ILE A 378 18.08 -13.83 23.63
N GLU A 379 18.42 -14.60 24.66
CA GLU A 379 18.14 -14.26 26.05
C GLU A 379 18.90 -13.00 26.49
N GLN A 380 20.20 -12.90 26.17
CA GLN A 380 21.00 -11.68 26.42
C GLN A 380 20.43 -10.45 25.71
N ASP A 381 19.87 -10.62 24.51
CA ASP A 381 19.21 -9.54 23.82
C ASP A 381 17.92 -9.12 24.56
N LEU A 382 17.04 -10.08 24.88
CA LEU A 382 15.78 -9.83 25.60
C LEU A 382 15.97 -9.16 26.98
N GLU A 383 17.11 -9.36 27.66
CA GLU A 383 17.44 -8.64 28.89
C GLU A 383 17.48 -7.11 28.70
N LEU A 384 17.71 -6.64 27.48
CA LEU A 384 17.71 -5.22 27.12
C LEU A 384 16.34 -4.70 26.65
N ALA A 385 15.30 -5.53 26.62
CA ALA A 385 13.97 -5.14 26.12
C ALA A 385 13.44 -3.87 26.79
N GLY A 386 13.53 -3.76 28.12
CA GLY A 386 13.02 -2.58 28.85
C GLY A 386 13.73 -1.26 28.48
N VAL A 387 14.98 -1.35 28.04
CA VAL A 387 15.78 -0.20 27.60
C VAL A 387 15.35 0.24 26.19
N SER A 388 14.92 -0.69 25.36
CA SER A 388 14.45 -0.43 23.99
C SER A 388 13.00 0.01 23.95
N ASP A 389 12.15 -0.58 24.79
CA ASP A 389 10.75 -0.14 24.98
C ASP A 389 10.70 1.31 25.47
N ALA A 390 11.70 1.73 26.28
CA ALA A 390 11.84 3.11 26.70
C ALA A 390 12.23 4.05 25.54
N ILE A 391 13.02 3.60 24.55
CA ILE A 391 13.32 4.40 23.34
C ILE A 391 12.05 4.60 22.50
N GLU A 392 11.27 3.55 22.28
CA GLU A 392 10.00 3.64 21.56
C GLU A 392 8.98 4.51 22.30
N ALA A 393 8.98 4.47 23.63
CA ALA A 393 8.19 5.38 24.44
C ALA A 393 8.64 6.84 24.28
N VAL A 394 9.94 7.12 24.09
CA VAL A 394 10.42 8.47 23.76
C VAL A 394 9.91 8.91 22.40
N ASP A 395 10.10 8.08 21.37
CA ASP A 395 9.64 8.37 20.00
C ASP A 395 8.14 8.69 19.95
N ARG A 396 7.33 7.84 20.59
CA ARG A 396 5.89 8.02 20.73
C ARG A 396 5.53 9.30 21.50
N LEU A 397 6.24 9.60 22.58
CA LEU A 397 5.98 10.83 23.35
C LEU A 397 6.31 12.08 22.54
N VAL A 398 7.38 12.06 21.75
CA VAL A 398 7.76 13.16 20.85
C VAL A 398 6.69 13.39 19.79
N HIS A 399 6.22 12.33 19.14
CA HIS A 399 5.19 12.41 18.11
C HIS A 399 3.85 12.88 18.69
N TYR A 400 3.44 12.32 19.83
CA TYR A 400 2.23 12.80 20.51
C TYR A 400 2.38 14.25 20.98
N TYR A 401 3.57 14.66 21.42
CA TYR A 401 3.81 16.04 21.83
C TYR A 401 3.62 17.04 20.69
N GLN A 402 4.11 16.70 19.50
CA GLN A 402 4.04 17.56 18.32
C GLN A 402 2.66 17.53 17.64
N HIS A 403 2.02 16.35 17.64
CA HIS A 403 0.91 16.08 16.74
C HIS A 403 -0.41 15.77 17.46
N LEU A 404 -0.44 15.26 18.70
CA LEU A 404 -1.72 14.79 19.26
C LEU A 404 -2.80 15.90 19.33
N GLU A 405 -2.44 17.12 19.73
CA GLU A 405 -3.40 18.23 19.83
C GLU A 405 -3.99 18.64 18.47
N PRO A 406 -3.21 18.87 17.39
CA PRO A 406 -3.75 19.09 16.05
C PRO A 406 -4.75 18.03 15.60
N LEU A 407 -4.47 16.74 15.84
CA LEU A 407 -5.41 15.67 15.51
C LEU A 407 -6.71 15.78 16.29
N LEU A 408 -6.65 16.06 17.60
CA LEU A 408 -7.84 16.24 18.43
C LEU A 408 -8.70 17.42 17.95
N GLN A 409 -8.10 18.52 17.47
CA GLN A 409 -8.83 19.64 16.87
C GLN A 409 -9.52 19.28 15.54
N ASN A 410 -9.06 18.24 14.87
CA ASN A 410 -9.66 17.73 13.63
C ASN A 410 -10.64 16.58 13.86
N PHE A 411 -10.57 15.91 15.02
CA PHE A 411 -11.36 14.73 15.33
C PHE A 411 -12.49 15.03 16.32
N VAL A 412 -12.15 15.56 17.50
CA VAL A 412 -13.13 15.83 18.57
C VAL A 412 -14.00 17.02 18.19
N THR A 413 -13.38 18.06 17.64
CA THR A 413 -14.03 19.36 17.43
C THR A 413 -14.24 19.71 15.97
N LEU A 414 -13.48 19.14 15.01
CA LEU A 414 -13.43 19.65 13.61
C LEU A 414 -13.15 21.16 13.52
N ARG A 415 -12.54 21.75 14.55
CA ARG A 415 -12.31 23.18 14.66
C ARG A 415 -11.46 23.71 13.53
N ASP A 416 -10.42 22.98 13.14
CA ASP A 416 -9.50 23.43 12.10
C ASP A 416 -10.20 23.56 10.73
N PHE A 417 -11.19 22.72 10.44
CA PHE A 417 -12.01 22.88 9.24
C PHE A 417 -12.83 24.18 9.26
N TYR A 418 -13.44 24.50 10.39
CA TYR A 418 -14.31 25.68 10.54
C TYR A 418 -13.56 26.98 10.87
N THR A 419 -12.24 26.93 11.04
CA THR A 419 -11.42 28.10 11.36
C THR A 419 -10.80 28.67 10.08
N PRO A 420 -11.01 29.96 9.78
CA PRO A 420 -10.35 30.61 8.66
C PRO A 420 -8.81 30.45 8.71
N GLU A 421 -8.16 30.34 7.56
CA GLU A 421 -6.69 30.24 7.40
C GLU A 421 -6.05 28.94 7.92
N LYS A 422 -6.83 28.10 8.61
CA LYS A 422 -6.44 26.72 8.92
C LYS A 422 -6.92 25.76 7.84
N HIS A 423 -6.26 24.61 7.79
CA HIS A 423 -6.64 23.51 6.94
C HIS A 423 -6.78 22.26 7.79
N ALA A 424 -7.89 21.55 7.59
CA ALA A 424 -8.12 20.29 8.25
C ALA A 424 -7.27 19.17 7.65
N ILE A 425 -6.98 18.15 8.45
CA ILE A 425 -6.09 17.03 8.05
C ILE A 425 -6.59 16.22 6.85
N PHE A 426 -7.89 16.27 6.54
CA PHE A 426 -8.44 15.62 5.35
C PHE A 426 -8.37 16.49 4.08
N GLN A 427 -7.99 17.77 4.19
CA GLN A 427 -7.86 18.66 3.04
C GLN A 427 -6.55 18.41 2.30
N ALA A 428 -6.65 17.77 1.14
CA ALA A 428 -5.52 17.31 0.34
C ALA A 428 -4.74 18.42 -0.36
N GLY A 429 -5.32 19.63 -0.49
CA GLY A 429 -4.71 20.75 -1.22
C GLY A 429 -5.74 21.70 -1.84
N THR A 430 -5.28 22.48 -2.81
CA THR A 430 -6.05 23.54 -3.48
C THR A 430 -6.15 23.31 -4.99
N LEU A 431 -7.36 23.27 -5.54
CA LEU A 431 -7.61 23.12 -6.97
C LEU A 431 -7.97 24.46 -7.63
N TYR A 432 -7.21 24.83 -8.66
CA TYR A 432 -7.51 25.96 -9.55
C TYR A 432 -8.21 25.45 -10.81
N LEU A 433 -9.48 25.82 -10.97
CA LEU A 433 -10.31 25.29 -12.04
C LEU A 433 -11.36 26.30 -12.51
N ALA A 434 -11.38 26.57 -13.81
CA ALA A 434 -12.41 27.40 -14.46
C ALA A 434 -12.63 28.79 -13.82
N GLY A 435 -11.54 29.44 -13.35
CA GLY A 435 -11.60 30.74 -12.68
C GLY A 435 -12.04 30.67 -11.21
N ARG A 436 -11.98 29.48 -10.59
CA ARG A 436 -12.24 29.25 -9.17
C ARG A 436 -11.01 28.67 -8.49
N VAL A 437 -10.95 28.89 -7.19
CA VAL A 437 -10.03 28.25 -6.25
C VAL A 437 -10.89 27.41 -5.30
N CYS A 438 -10.72 26.09 -5.32
CA CYS A 438 -11.44 25.15 -4.45
C CYS A 438 -10.48 24.61 -3.39
N GLU A 439 -10.80 24.83 -2.12
CA GLU A 439 -9.95 24.45 -0.97
C GLU A 439 -10.45 23.20 -0.24
N LEU A 440 -11.70 22.80 -0.47
CA LEU A 440 -12.23 21.51 0.00
C LEU A 440 -11.94 20.43 -1.05
N CYS A 441 -10.69 19.97 -1.07
CA CYS A 441 -10.26 18.82 -1.86
C CYS A 441 -9.91 17.66 -0.93
N VAL A 442 -10.41 16.46 -1.19
CA VAL A 442 -10.07 15.23 -0.44
C VAL A 442 -9.47 14.20 -1.39
N ARG A 443 -8.53 13.38 -0.91
CA ARG A 443 -7.98 12.26 -1.70
C ARG A 443 -9.04 11.16 -1.81
N VAL A 444 -9.09 10.49 -2.96
CA VAL A 444 -10.09 9.45 -3.24
C VAL A 444 -9.37 8.22 -3.81
N ALA A 445 -9.57 7.06 -3.19
CA ALA A 445 -9.05 5.80 -3.70
C ALA A 445 -9.91 5.27 -4.86
N GLU A 446 -11.23 5.23 -4.67
CA GLU A 446 -12.15 4.65 -5.65
C GLU A 446 -13.32 5.61 -5.95
N VAL A 447 -13.31 6.18 -7.17
CA VAL A 447 -14.27 7.22 -7.57
C VAL A 447 -15.73 6.74 -7.58
N PRO A 448 -16.08 5.56 -8.12
CA PRO A 448 -17.47 5.10 -8.14
C PRO A 448 -18.05 4.92 -6.73
N HIS A 449 -17.31 4.24 -5.85
CA HIS A 449 -17.68 4.10 -4.44
C HIS A 449 -17.87 5.47 -3.77
N HIS A 450 -16.89 6.36 -3.91
CA HIS A 450 -16.93 7.67 -3.27
C HIS A 450 -18.08 8.53 -3.79
N ALA A 451 -18.35 8.51 -5.10
CA ALA A 451 -19.43 9.26 -5.72
C ALA A 451 -20.82 8.84 -5.25
N ALA A 452 -21.03 7.54 -5.00
CA ALA A 452 -22.30 7.00 -4.53
C ALA A 452 -22.67 7.52 -3.13
N LEU A 453 -21.70 7.55 -2.21
CA LEU A 453 -21.91 8.08 -0.86
C LEU A 453 -21.97 9.60 -0.85
N ALA A 454 -21.01 10.26 -1.49
CA ALA A 454 -20.89 11.71 -1.48
C ALA A 454 -22.04 12.44 -2.17
N GLN A 455 -22.87 11.78 -2.99
CA GLN A 455 -24.10 12.38 -3.55
C GLN A 455 -25.07 12.88 -2.44
N HIS A 456 -25.04 12.27 -1.26
CA HIS A 456 -25.87 12.69 -0.12
C HIS A 456 -25.40 14.00 0.53
N SER A 457 -24.17 14.45 0.25
CA SER A 457 -23.61 15.71 0.77
C SER A 457 -24.32 16.97 0.26
N GLN A 458 -25.09 16.85 -0.83
CA GLN A 458 -25.64 17.98 -1.58
C GLN A 458 -24.57 18.98 -2.07
N LEU A 459 -23.32 18.53 -2.19
CA LEU A 459 -22.24 19.28 -2.81
C LEU A 459 -22.19 19.00 -4.31
N TYR A 460 -21.73 19.99 -5.05
CA TYR A 460 -21.26 19.77 -6.41
C TYR A 460 -19.80 19.31 -6.30
N ILE A 461 -19.46 18.15 -6.84
CA ILE A 461 -18.12 17.55 -6.67
C ILE A 461 -17.51 17.29 -8.04
N ALA A 462 -16.31 17.82 -8.26
CA ALA A 462 -15.49 17.51 -9.42
C ALA A 462 -14.42 16.49 -9.02
N TYR A 463 -14.48 15.30 -9.59
CA TYR A 463 -13.44 14.28 -9.45
C TYR A 463 -12.36 14.55 -10.47
N CYS A 464 -11.11 14.70 -10.02
CA CYS A 464 -9.98 14.99 -10.88
C CYS A 464 -8.89 13.93 -10.70
N THR A 465 -8.37 13.43 -11.82
CA THR A 465 -7.07 12.76 -11.81
C THR A 465 -5.97 13.82 -11.89
N CYS A 466 -4.98 13.73 -11.00
CA CYS A 466 -3.88 14.66 -10.89
C CYS A 466 -2.58 13.90 -11.18
N VAL A 467 -1.86 14.35 -12.20
CA VAL A 467 -0.61 13.72 -12.64
C VAL A 467 0.55 14.70 -12.50
N ARG A 468 1.71 14.18 -12.10
CA ARG A 468 2.97 14.92 -11.99
C ARG A 468 4.09 13.99 -12.41
N GLN A 469 5.10 14.53 -13.10
CA GLN A 469 6.25 13.70 -13.47
C GLN A 469 7.03 13.25 -12.24
N GLY A 470 7.37 11.95 -12.19
CA GLY A 470 8.15 11.37 -11.10
C GLY A 470 7.36 11.10 -9.81
N ALA A 471 6.03 11.17 -9.85
CA ALA A 471 5.16 10.79 -8.74
C ALA A 471 3.97 9.96 -9.24
N ASP A 472 3.44 9.11 -8.37
CA ASP A 472 2.22 8.34 -8.68
C ASP A 472 1.02 9.26 -8.83
N ALA A 473 0.18 8.96 -9.82
CA ALA A 473 -1.03 9.73 -10.05
C ALA A 473 -1.96 9.62 -8.82
N LEU A 474 -2.53 10.76 -8.42
CA LEU A 474 -3.50 10.81 -7.33
C LEU A 474 -4.86 11.24 -7.85
N THR A 475 -5.91 10.82 -7.15
CA THR A 475 -7.28 11.21 -7.46
C THR A 475 -7.84 12.03 -6.31
N ILE A 476 -8.50 13.14 -6.65
CA ILE A 476 -9.15 14.02 -5.68
C ILE A 476 -10.63 14.20 -5.99
N ALA A 477 -11.42 14.42 -4.95
CA ALA A 477 -12.75 15.00 -5.03
C ALA A 477 -12.67 16.46 -4.56
N ALA A 478 -12.90 17.40 -5.47
CA ALA A 478 -12.97 18.83 -5.16
C ALA A 478 -14.43 19.26 -5.02
N ALA A 479 -14.83 19.66 -3.82
CA ALA A 479 -16.15 20.21 -3.56
C ALA A 479 -16.20 21.67 -4.01
N ILE A 480 -17.20 21.97 -4.85
CA ILE A 480 -17.49 23.32 -5.34
C ILE A 480 -18.66 23.85 -4.53
N THR A 481 -18.34 24.75 -3.61
CA THR A 481 -19.26 25.28 -2.60
C THR A 481 -19.82 26.67 -2.95
N SER A 482 -19.39 27.27 -4.07
CA SER A 482 -19.92 28.54 -4.59
C SER A 482 -19.58 28.76 -6.08
N GLY A 483 -20.38 29.62 -6.71
CA GLY A 483 -20.25 30.00 -8.12
C GLY A 483 -21.13 29.18 -9.07
N GLU A 484 -21.23 29.64 -10.32
CA GLU A 484 -21.99 28.97 -11.38
C GLU A 484 -21.26 27.70 -11.86
N THR A 485 -21.97 26.67 -12.32
CA THR A 485 -21.36 25.36 -12.68
C THR A 485 -21.40 25.05 -14.17
N GLU A 486 -21.93 25.95 -15.01
CA GLU A 486 -22.20 25.74 -16.45
C GLU A 486 -20.95 25.45 -17.32
N SER A 487 -19.75 25.51 -16.76
CA SER A 487 -18.48 25.34 -17.47
C SER A 487 -17.71 24.08 -17.09
N LEU A 488 -18.24 23.26 -16.18
CA LEU A 488 -17.55 22.08 -15.64
C LEU A 488 -18.00 20.83 -16.39
N MET A 489 -17.06 20.13 -17.01
CA MET A 489 -17.29 18.89 -17.74
C MET A 489 -16.08 17.95 -17.64
N PRO A 490 -16.27 16.62 -17.73
CA PRO A 490 -15.15 15.69 -17.89
C PRO A 490 -14.22 16.11 -19.03
N GLY A 491 -12.91 15.93 -18.84
CA GLY A 491 -11.86 16.37 -19.74
C GLY A 491 -11.36 17.79 -19.52
N ARG A 492 -12.05 18.62 -18.71
CA ARG A 492 -11.57 19.97 -18.40
C ARG A 492 -10.30 19.90 -17.53
N LYS A 493 -9.32 20.72 -17.87
CA LYS A 493 -8.04 20.82 -17.16
C LYS A 493 -8.06 21.93 -16.10
N GLY A 494 -7.28 21.71 -15.05
CA GLY A 494 -6.98 22.63 -13.97
C GLY A 494 -5.58 22.36 -13.42
N VAL A 495 -5.20 23.09 -12.38
CA VAL A 495 -3.94 22.87 -11.66
C VAL A 495 -4.26 22.62 -10.21
N PHE A 496 -3.78 21.51 -9.66
CA PHE A 496 -3.92 21.18 -8.24
C PHE A 496 -2.59 21.41 -7.53
N TYR A 497 -2.62 22.12 -6.40
CA TYR A 497 -1.48 22.24 -5.51
C TYR A 497 -1.75 21.37 -4.29
N ASP A 498 -0.88 20.42 -4.01
CA ASP A 498 -0.97 19.68 -2.76
C ASP A 498 -0.52 20.54 -1.57
N ARG A 499 -0.54 19.97 -0.37
CA ARG A 499 -0.19 20.64 0.88
C ARG A 499 1.31 20.92 1.03
N GLN A 500 2.14 20.33 0.18
CA GLN A 500 3.56 20.65 0.05
C GLN A 500 3.81 21.70 -1.06
N GLU A 501 2.76 22.38 -1.53
CA GLU A 501 2.79 23.38 -2.61
C GLU A 501 3.29 22.84 -3.96
N ARG A 502 3.28 21.53 -4.16
CA ARG A 502 3.66 20.91 -5.43
C ARG A 502 2.48 20.98 -6.39
N ASP A 503 2.74 21.43 -7.62
CA ASP A 503 1.77 21.51 -8.71
C ASP A 503 1.52 20.17 -9.42
N TRP A 504 0.27 19.93 -9.78
CA TRP A 504 -0.19 18.74 -10.47
C TRP A 504 -1.13 19.13 -11.62
N ASP A 505 -0.98 18.45 -12.75
CA ASP A 505 -1.91 18.58 -13.88
C ASP A 505 -3.23 17.87 -13.52
N ALA A 506 -4.27 18.65 -13.21
CA ALA A 506 -5.57 18.12 -12.85
C ALA A 506 -6.48 18.01 -14.08
N THR A 507 -7.13 16.87 -14.27
CA THR A 507 -8.14 16.66 -15.31
C THR A 507 -9.41 16.10 -14.71
N ILE A 508 -10.54 16.77 -14.94
CA ILE A 508 -11.85 16.28 -14.47
C ILE A 508 -12.16 14.95 -15.17
N ILE A 509 -12.46 13.91 -14.41
CA ILE A 509 -12.87 12.60 -14.91
C ILE A 509 -14.37 12.35 -14.70
N GLN A 510 -14.94 12.90 -13.64
CA GLN A 510 -16.34 12.75 -13.30
C GLN A 510 -16.84 13.97 -12.54
N ILE A 511 -18.14 14.26 -12.67
CA ILE A 511 -18.82 15.28 -11.90
C ILE A 511 -20.01 14.64 -11.20
N SER A 512 -20.18 14.95 -9.92
CA SER A 512 -21.38 14.64 -9.15
C SER A 512 -22.12 15.93 -8.82
N THR A 513 -23.43 15.91 -9.04
CA THR A 513 -24.31 17.06 -8.81
C THR A 513 -25.25 16.79 -7.64
N PRO A 514 -25.65 17.83 -6.89
CA PRO A 514 -26.59 17.64 -5.78
C PRO A 514 -27.94 17.18 -6.29
N ALA A 515 -28.53 16.19 -5.62
CA ALA A 515 -29.88 15.72 -5.94
C ALA A 515 -30.94 16.79 -5.62
N ASN A 516 -30.76 17.56 -4.54
CA ASN A 516 -31.66 18.64 -4.15
C ASN A 516 -30.89 19.87 -3.65
N PRO A 517 -30.69 20.90 -4.49
CA PRO A 517 -29.88 22.07 -4.14
C PRO A 517 -30.49 22.97 -3.04
N ARG A 518 -31.73 22.69 -2.59
CA ARG A 518 -32.37 23.41 -1.47
C ARG A 518 -32.04 22.82 -0.11
N GLN A 519 -31.51 21.59 -0.07
CA GLN A 519 -31.10 20.96 1.18
C GLN A 519 -29.77 21.54 1.68
N PRO A 520 -29.51 21.49 3.01
CA PRO A 520 -28.23 21.94 3.55
C PRO A 520 -27.10 21.06 3.01
N ARG A 521 -25.96 21.70 2.72
CA ARG A 521 -24.74 21.01 2.30
C ARG A 521 -24.05 20.42 3.52
N LEU A 522 -23.64 19.17 3.42
CA LEU A 522 -23.10 18.38 4.53
C LEU A 522 -21.68 17.93 4.21
N LEU A 523 -20.77 18.04 5.18
CA LEU A 523 -19.43 17.48 5.06
C LEU A 523 -19.42 15.95 5.25
N ALA A 524 -20.29 15.42 6.12
CA ALA A 524 -20.26 14.01 6.53
C ALA A 524 -20.22 13.01 5.36
N PRO A 525 -21.14 13.04 4.37
CA PRO A 525 -21.10 12.04 3.30
C PRO A 525 -19.88 12.13 2.38
N LEU A 526 -19.20 13.29 2.35
CA LEU A 526 -17.94 13.46 1.61
C LEU A 526 -16.79 12.74 2.31
N LEU A 527 -16.76 12.75 3.64
CA LEU A 527 -15.69 12.13 4.44
C LEU A 527 -15.97 10.66 4.76
N GLU A 528 -17.23 10.29 4.96
CA GLU A 528 -17.66 8.89 5.10
C GLU A 528 -17.27 8.04 3.89
N ALA A 529 -17.30 8.65 2.71
CA ALA A 529 -16.80 8.06 1.47
C ALA A 529 -15.28 7.78 1.49
N ASN A 530 -14.54 8.34 2.44
CA ASN A 530 -13.13 8.10 2.70
C ASN A 530 -12.89 7.37 4.04
N GLY A 531 -13.92 6.71 4.60
CA GLY A 531 -13.78 5.90 5.80
C GLY A 531 -13.86 6.67 7.13
N TRP A 532 -14.28 7.93 7.13
CA TRP A 532 -14.57 8.66 8.36
C TRP A 532 -15.95 8.28 8.92
N ALA A 533 -16.12 8.29 10.24
CA ALA A 533 -17.44 8.22 10.88
C ALA A 533 -17.75 9.57 11.54
N ILE A 534 -18.64 10.37 10.94
CA ILE A 534 -18.98 11.70 11.46
C ILE A 534 -20.30 11.64 12.23
N ASN A 535 -20.30 12.10 13.47
CA ASN A 535 -21.47 12.05 14.35
C ASN A 535 -22.41 13.26 14.18
N GLY A 536 -21.85 14.40 13.78
CA GLY A 536 -22.58 15.66 13.59
C GLY A 536 -23.05 15.89 12.15
N ARG A 537 -24.01 16.81 11.96
CA ARG A 537 -24.45 17.21 10.61
C ARG A 537 -23.35 17.92 9.80
N ALA A 538 -22.34 18.47 10.46
CA ALA A 538 -21.19 19.15 9.85
C ALA A 538 -21.56 20.00 8.61
N GLN A 539 -22.44 20.98 8.82
CA GLN A 539 -23.01 21.77 7.74
C GLN A 539 -22.00 22.75 7.14
N ILE A 540 -22.06 22.93 5.82
CA ILE A 540 -21.32 23.94 5.07
C ILE A 540 -22.29 25.08 4.71
N SER A 541 -22.30 26.10 5.57
CA SER A 541 -23.16 27.29 5.38
C SER A 541 -22.82 28.03 4.08
N ALA A 542 -23.70 28.94 3.63
CA ALA A 542 -23.45 29.74 2.44
C ALA A 542 -22.19 30.62 2.59
N ALA A 543 -22.05 31.30 3.73
CA ALA A 543 -20.91 32.17 4.03
C ALA A 543 -19.60 31.37 4.09
N PHE A 544 -19.60 30.24 4.79
CA PHE A 544 -18.42 29.38 4.89
C PHE A 544 -18.08 28.72 3.55
N GLY A 545 -19.09 28.29 2.78
CA GLY A 545 -18.89 27.76 1.44
C GLY A 545 -18.22 28.75 0.47
N GLN A 546 -18.45 30.07 0.63
CA GLN A 546 -17.75 31.09 -0.16
C GLN A 546 -16.25 31.17 0.13
N MET A 547 -15.84 30.75 1.33
CA MET A 547 -14.42 30.66 1.70
C MET A 547 -13.78 29.43 1.06
N MET A 548 -14.50 28.30 1.04
CA MET A 548 -14.04 27.04 0.45
C MET A 548 -14.02 27.02 -1.08
N THR A 549 -14.76 27.91 -1.75
CA THR A 549 -14.66 28.11 -3.20
C THR A 549 -14.69 29.59 -3.56
N ARG A 550 -13.50 30.14 -3.86
CA ARG A 550 -13.36 31.56 -4.22
C ARG A 550 -13.41 31.72 -5.74
N SER A 551 -14.24 32.64 -6.22
CA SER A 551 -14.23 33.05 -7.64
C SER A 551 -13.14 34.09 -7.87
N ALA A 552 -12.54 34.09 -9.06
CA ALA A 552 -11.58 35.10 -9.46
C ALA A 552 -12.16 36.52 -9.28
N GLN A 553 -11.53 37.30 -8.40
CA GLN A 553 -11.83 38.72 -8.23
C GLN A 553 -10.78 39.55 -8.95
N LEU A 554 -11.22 40.64 -9.58
CA LEU A 554 -10.29 41.62 -10.13
C LEU A 554 -9.56 42.31 -8.97
N PRO A 555 -8.25 42.57 -9.10
CA PRO A 555 -7.52 43.30 -8.07
C PRO A 555 -8.10 44.70 -7.89
N ALA A 556 -8.00 45.24 -6.67
CA ALA A 556 -8.48 46.59 -6.36
C ALA A 556 -7.82 47.62 -7.29
N GLY A 557 -8.64 48.47 -7.94
CA GLY A 557 -8.18 49.47 -8.91
C GLY A 557 -8.03 48.97 -10.36
N ALA A 558 -8.38 47.70 -10.65
CA ALA A 558 -8.34 47.19 -12.02
C ALA A 558 -9.29 47.95 -12.96
N ILE A 559 -8.74 48.47 -14.07
CA ILE A 559 -9.51 49.13 -15.13
C ILE A 559 -9.92 48.06 -16.16
N ARG A 560 -11.22 47.77 -16.27
CA ARG A 560 -11.75 46.81 -17.24
C ARG A 560 -12.16 47.53 -18.53
N SER A 561 -11.49 47.23 -19.64
CA SER A 561 -12.00 47.58 -20.96
C SER A 561 -13.28 46.79 -21.23
N ARG A 562 -14.40 47.50 -21.49
CA ARG A 562 -15.70 46.89 -21.84
C ARG A 562 -15.88 46.62 -23.32
N ARG A 563 -14.93 47.08 -24.16
CA ARG A 563 -14.97 46.89 -25.60
C ARG A 563 -14.27 45.58 -25.91
N ASP A 564 -15.05 44.54 -26.18
CA ASP A 564 -14.56 43.31 -26.78
C ASP A 564 -14.44 43.53 -28.30
N PRO A 565 -13.21 43.59 -28.87
CA PRO A 565 -13.01 43.80 -30.30
C PRO A 565 -13.44 42.61 -31.17
N PHE A 566 -13.72 41.45 -30.57
CA PHE A 566 -14.08 40.21 -31.26
C PHE A 566 -15.49 39.70 -30.93
N ALA A 567 -16.27 40.43 -30.13
CA ALA A 567 -17.65 40.06 -29.84
C ALA A 567 -18.53 40.11 -31.10
N ASP A 568 -19.34 39.07 -31.31
CA ASP A 568 -20.30 39.03 -32.40
C ASP A 568 -21.29 40.20 -32.32
N PRO A 569 -21.64 40.84 -33.45
CA PRO A 569 -22.60 41.92 -33.45
C PRO A 569 -23.97 41.44 -32.97
N HIS A 570 -24.40 41.95 -31.80
CA HIS A 570 -25.66 41.54 -31.16
C HIS A 570 -26.88 41.60 -32.11
N PRO A 571 -27.70 40.53 -32.21
CA PRO A 571 -28.85 40.48 -33.12
C PRO A 571 -29.89 41.56 -32.81
N ARG A 572 -30.05 41.95 -31.54
CA ARG A 572 -30.94 43.05 -31.13
C ARG A 572 -30.61 44.37 -31.81
N ARG A 573 -29.33 44.65 -32.08
CA ARG A 573 -28.92 45.88 -32.77
C ARG A 573 -29.35 45.84 -34.24
N ARG A 574 -29.30 44.66 -34.89
CA ARG A 574 -29.85 44.45 -36.24
C ARG A 574 -31.37 44.61 -36.27
N TRP A 575 -32.10 44.02 -35.32
CA TRP A 575 -33.57 44.16 -35.23
C TRP A 575 -34.02 45.60 -34.91
N LEU A 576 -33.28 46.31 -34.05
CA LEU A 576 -33.50 47.73 -33.78
C LEU A 576 -33.29 48.58 -35.03
N TRP A 577 -32.21 48.32 -35.79
CA TRP A 577 -31.97 49.00 -37.07
C TRP A 577 -33.06 48.70 -38.10
N MET A 578 -33.51 47.43 -38.22
CA MET A 578 -34.62 47.09 -39.11
C MET A 578 -35.93 47.77 -38.70
N GLY A 579 -36.25 47.81 -37.41
CA GLY A 579 -37.43 48.50 -36.91
C GLY A 579 -37.40 50.01 -37.17
N LEU A 580 -36.21 50.62 -37.06
CA LEU A 580 -36.01 52.05 -37.31
C LEU A 580 -36.15 52.40 -38.80
N VAL A 581 -35.64 51.53 -39.69
CA VAL A 581 -35.84 51.65 -41.14
C VAL A 581 -37.32 51.50 -41.51
N LEU A 582 -38.03 50.56 -40.87
CA LEU A 582 -39.45 50.32 -41.13
C LEU A 582 -40.33 51.51 -40.68
N LEU A 583 -40.01 52.11 -39.53
CA LEU A 583 -40.65 53.34 -39.03
C LEU A 583 -40.38 54.53 -39.96
N ALA A 584 -39.16 54.69 -40.45
CA ALA A 584 -38.83 55.74 -41.41
C ALA A 584 -39.61 55.55 -42.73
N GLY A 585 -39.74 54.31 -43.23
CA GLY A 585 -40.55 53.99 -44.40
C GLY A 585 -42.04 54.35 -44.21
N LEU A 586 -42.61 54.00 -43.05
CA LEU A 586 -43.99 54.35 -42.71
C LEU A 586 -44.21 55.86 -42.61
N ALA A 587 -43.25 56.61 -42.07
CA ALA A 587 -43.34 58.07 -42.00
C ALA A 587 -43.34 58.72 -43.40
N VAL A 588 -42.55 58.20 -44.34
CA VAL A 588 -42.53 58.68 -45.74
C VAL A 588 -43.86 58.40 -46.44
N VAL A 589 -44.44 57.20 -46.24
CA VAL A 589 -45.76 56.84 -46.80
C VAL A 589 -46.86 57.72 -46.21
N SER A 590 -46.83 57.98 -44.89
CA SER A 590 -47.75 58.89 -44.23
C SER A 590 -47.66 60.32 -44.77
N TYR A 591 -46.44 60.80 -45.02
CA TYR A 591 -46.22 62.13 -45.59
C TYR A 591 -46.77 62.24 -47.02
N GLN A 592 -46.55 61.22 -47.86
CA GLN A 592 -47.09 61.15 -49.22
C GLN A 592 -48.63 61.13 -49.23
N LEU A 593 -49.26 60.39 -48.32
CA LEU A 593 -50.72 60.34 -48.17
C LEU A 593 -51.31 61.67 -47.67
N SER A 594 -50.62 62.36 -46.76
CA SER A 594 -51.03 63.69 -46.30
C SER A 594 -50.95 64.74 -47.42
N ALA A 595 -49.89 64.72 -48.22
CA ALA A 595 -49.73 65.62 -49.38
C ALA A 595 -50.80 65.39 -50.46
N ALA A 596 -51.34 64.16 -50.57
CA ALA A 596 -52.45 63.85 -51.48
C ALA A 596 -53.83 64.32 -50.99
N SER A 597 -53.97 64.68 -49.70
CA SER A 597 -55.25 65.06 -49.08
C SER A 597 -55.54 66.58 -49.08
N GLU A 598 -54.57 67.43 -49.42
CA GLU A 598 -54.72 68.89 -49.43
C GLU A 598 -55.42 69.45 -50.69
N THR A 599 -55.90 68.63 -51.62
CA THR A 599 -56.49 69.09 -52.90
C THR A 599 -58.02 69.03 -52.99
N ILE A 600 -58.79 69.09 -51.89
CA ILE A 600 -60.27 69.14 -51.95
C ILE A 600 -60.83 70.26 -51.05
N PRO A 601 -61.42 71.35 -51.59
CA PRO A 601 -62.04 72.42 -50.79
C PRO A 601 -63.48 72.08 -50.36
N SER A 602 -63.80 72.49 -49.13
CA SER A 602 -65.10 72.34 -48.46
C SER A 602 -66.06 73.52 -48.71
N HIS A 603 -67.31 73.25 -49.08
CA HIS A 603 -68.45 74.17 -48.91
C HIS A 603 -69.33 73.70 -47.76
N GLY A 604 -69.67 74.60 -46.84
CA GLY A 604 -70.55 74.37 -45.69
C GLY A 604 -71.98 74.89 -45.88
N HIS A 605 -72.86 74.45 -44.99
CA HIS A 605 -74.01 75.14 -44.37
C HIS A 605 -74.84 74.08 -43.62
N GLU A 606 -74.91 74.12 -42.29
CA GLU A 606 -75.88 74.80 -41.43
C GLU A 606 -77.17 74.02 -41.13
N ALA A 607 -77.31 73.72 -39.84
CA ALA A 607 -78.48 73.76 -38.95
C ALA A 607 -79.91 73.64 -39.49
N GLY A 608 -80.71 72.84 -38.78
CA GLY A 608 -82.16 72.95 -38.74
C GLY A 608 -82.79 71.97 -37.75
N ALA A 609 -83.28 72.49 -36.63
CA ALA A 609 -84.04 71.78 -35.61
C ALA A 609 -85.47 71.46 -36.07
N SER A 610 -86.00 70.30 -35.68
CA SER A 610 -87.33 70.04 -35.09
C SER A 610 -87.43 68.56 -34.77
#